data_AF-A0A2F0AGP4-F1
#
_entry.id   AF-A0A2F0AGP4-F1
#
_cell.length_a   1.000
_cell.length_b   1.000
_cell.length_c   1.000
_cell.angle_alpha   90.00
_cell.angle_beta   90.00
_cell.angle_gamma   90.00
#
_symmetry.space_group_name_H-M   'P 1'
#
loop_
_entity.id
_entity.type
_entity.pdbx_description
1 polymer ?
#
loop_
_entity_poly.entity_id
_entity_poly.type
_entity_poly.pdbx_seq_one_letter_code
_entity_poly.pdbx_strand_id
1 'polypeptide(L)'
;MNLEYPDIPLKQYPKKVNNLFSFDTCQVAVNYWIYDKRKRIVVHTGSSRACGCNHHRSSIHAEQRALEYLRKHKKNRNLQVYIWRWNKCGEIKSTYCCLSCSQLIKKYGYENDIFTFDKENIINALVDNPELSLAYKIKYDLTH
;
A
#
# COMPACT_ATOMS: atom_id res chain seq x y z
N MET A 1 -31.16 5.93 -8.11
CA MET A 1 -30.89 6.08 -6.67
C MET A 1 -29.58 6.85 -6.56
N ASN A 2 -29.65 8.14 -6.25
CA ASN A 2 -28.44 8.97 -6.15
C ASN A 2 -27.77 8.68 -4.81
N LEU A 3 -26.55 8.16 -4.85
CA LEU A 3 -25.72 7.98 -3.67
C LEU A 3 -25.27 9.36 -3.21
N GLU A 4 -25.89 9.88 -2.15
CA GLU A 4 -25.40 11.07 -1.46
C GLU A 4 -24.14 10.71 -0.67
N TYR A 5 -23.05 11.43 -0.94
CA TYR A 5 -21.81 11.26 -0.20
C TYR A 5 -21.99 11.83 1.22
N PRO A 6 -21.50 11.13 2.25
CA PRO A 6 -21.60 11.61 3.62
C PRO A 6 -20.80 12.89 3.80
N ASP A 7 -21.37 13.83 4.56
CA ASP A 7 -20.83 15.16 4.82
C ASP A 7 -19.68 15.06 5.85
N ILE A 8 -18.54 14.51 5.43
CA ILE A 8 -17.37 14.30 6.27
C ILE A 8 -16.37 15.42 6.02
N PRO A 9 -16.11 16.32 6.99
CA PRO A 9 -15.12 17.37 6.83
C PRO A 9 -13.70 16.76 6.75
N LEU A 10 -13.09 16.79 5.56
CA LEU A 10 -11.72 16.36 5.35
C LEU A 10 -10.75 17.38 5.98
N LYS A 11 -9.98 16.95 6.99
CA LYS A 11 -8.98 17.78 7.71
C LYS A 11 -7.90 18.42 6.80
N GLN A 12 -7.69 17.89 5.60
CA GLN A 12 -6.80 18.46 4.60
C GLN A 12 -7.45 18.31 3.22
N TYR A 13 -7.94 19.41 2.66
CA TYR A 13 -8.34 19.46 1.26
C TYR A 13 -7.09 19.66 0.39
N PRO A 14 -6.69 18.68 -0.43
CA PRO A 14 -5.64 18.93 -1.40
C PRO A 14 -6.13 19.97 -2.42
N LYS A 15 -5.27 20.96 -2.74
CA LYS A 15 -5.58 22.07 -3.65
C LYS A 15 -6.12 21.63 -5.04
N LYS A 16 -5.90 20.37 -5.43
CA LYS A 16 -6.48 19.72 -6.61
C LYS A 16 -6.91 18.30 -6.25
N VAL A 17 -8.13 18.15 -5.73
CA VAL A 17 -8.73 16.85 -5.36
C VAL A 17 -8.69 15.86 -6.53
N ASN A 18 -8.95 16.35 -7.74
CA ASN A 18 -8.97 15.56 -8.97
C ASN A 18 -7.63 14.87 -9.29
N ASN A 19 -6.50 15.38 -8.80
CA ASN A 19 -5.18 14.78 -9.06
C ASN A 19 -4.81 13.68 -8.07
N LEU A 20 -5.40 13.68 -6.87
CA LEU A 20 -5.15 12.66 -5.84
C LEU A 20 -6.09 11.46 -5.95
N PHE A 21 -7.29 11.69 -6.49
CA PHE A 21 -8.29 10.66 -6.76
C PHE A 21 -8.63 10.56 -8.25
N SER A 22 -7.65 10.83 -9.13
CA SER A 22 -7.85 10.58 -10.57
C SER A 22 -8.01 9.09 -10.82
N PHE A 23 -8.77 8.74 -11.85
CA PHE A 23 -8.93 7.34 -12.29
C PHE A 23 -7.57 6.64 -12.45
N ASP A 24 -6.60 7.33 -13.05
CA ASP A 24 -5.25 6.82 -13.26
C ASP A 24 -4.49 6.57 -11.95
N THR A 25 -4.67 7.45 -10.96
CA THR A 25 -4.05 7.30 -9.63
C THR A 25 -4.67 6.13 -8.87
N CYS A 26 -5.99 5.99 -8.93
CA CYS A 26 -6.72 4.86 -8.36
C CYS A 26 -6.34 3.52 -9.02
N GLN A 27 -6.04 3.53 -10.33
CA GLN A 27 -5.61 2.34 -11.06
C GLN A 27 -4.23 1.81 -10.63
N VAL A 28 -3.34 2.69 -10.15
CA VAL A 28 -2.00 2.32 -9.69
C VAL A 28 -1.86 2.28 -8.16
N ALA A 29 -2.91 2.65 -7.42
CA ALA A 29 -2.91 2.69 -5.98
C ALA A 29 -2.81 1.27 -5.37
N VAL A 30 -1.92 1.12 -4.40
CA VAL A 30 -1.81 -0.07 -3.56
C VAL A 30 -2.47 0.27 -2.24
N ASN A 31 -3.48 -0.48 -1.86
CA ASN A 31 -4.17 -0.35 -0.59
C ASN A 31 -3.50 -1.22 0.47
N TYR A 32 -3.62 -0.81 1.73
CA TYR A 32 -3.22 -1.64 2.85
C TYR A 32 -4.20 -1.55 4.01
N TRP A 33 -4.35 -2.68 4.71
CA TRP A 33 -5.01 -2.78 6.01
C TRP A 33 -4.05 -3.34 7.04
N ILE A 34 -4.20 -2.89 8.28
CA ILE A 34 -3.50 -3.43 9.44
C ILE A 34 -4.55 -4.08 10.32
N TYR A 35 -4.40 -5.37 10.53
CA TYR A 35 -5.33 -6.22 11.24
C TYR A 35 -4.68 -6.72 12.52
N ASP A 36 -5.40 -6.62 13.64
CA ASP A 36 -4.99 -7.23 14.89
C ASP A 36 -5.62 -8.62 15.00
N LYS A 37 -4.81 -9.68 14.83
CA LYS A 37 -5.29 -11.07 14.82
C LYS A 37 -5.87 -11.52 16.16
N ARG A 38 -5.47 -10.89 17.27
CA ARG A 38 -5.99 -11.19 18.60
C ARG A 38 -7.35 -10.56 18.81
N LYS A 39 -7.51 -9.29 18.43
CA LYS A 39 -8.78 -8.57 18.56
C LYS A 39 -9.78 -8.85 17.43
N ARG A 40 -9.30 -9.42 16.33
CA ARG A 40 -10.05 -9.69 15.09
C ARG A 40 -10.68 -8.43 14.48
N ILE A 41 -9.92 -7.34 14.48
CA ILE A 41 -10.36 -6.05 13.93
C ILE A 41 -9.31 -5.45 13.02
N VAL A 42 -9.77 -4.67 12.05
CA VAL A 42 -8.91 -3.77 11.28
C VAL A 42 -8.66 -2.53 12.15
N VAL A 43 -7.40 -2.32 12.52
CA VAL A 43 -6.99 -1.20 13.40
C VAL A 43 -6.57 0.03 12.62
N HIS A 44 -6.13 -0.13 11.38
CA HIS A 44 -5.71 0.98 10.53
C HIS A 44 -5.80 0.61 9.06
N THR A 45 -6.04 1.61 8.21
CA THR A 45 -6.18 1.44 6.76
C THR A 45 -5.54 2.61 6.02
N GLY A 46 -5.19 2.40 4.77
CA GLY A 46 -4.72 3.48 3.91
C GLY A 46 -4.31 2.97 2.53
N SER A 47 -3.64 3.84 1.79
CA SER A 47 -3.10 3.53 0.46
C SER A 47 -1.69 4.08 0.29
N SER A 48 -1.01 3.58 -0.74
CA SER A 48 0.20 4.19 -1.29
C SER A 48 -0.10 5.62 -1.72
N ARG A 49 0.94 6.44 -1.73
CA ARG A 49 0.85 7.85 -2.11
C ARG A 49 1.77 8.12 -3.27
N ALA A 50 1.17 8.37 -4.44
CA ALA A 50 1.91 8.95 -5.55
C ALA A 50 2.49 10.30 -5.12
N CYS A 51 3.78 10.51 -5.35
CA CYS A 51 4.39 11.82 -5.21
C CYS A 51 4.18 12.55 -6.53
N GLY A 52 3.62 13.76 -6.50
CA GLY A 52 3.36 14.54 -7.70
C GLY A 52 4.66 14.94 -8.42
N CYS A 53 4.54 15.37 -9.68
CA CYS A 53 5.63 15.83 -10.53
C CYS A 53 6.53 16.93 -9.93
N ASN A 54 6.04 17.66 -8.92
CA ASN A 54 6.79 18.68 -8.20
C ASN A 54 7.74 18.12 -7.13
N HIS A 55 7.81 16.79 -6.96
CA HIS A 55 8.71 16.15 -6.01
C HIS A 55 9.71 15.26 -6.75
N HIS A 56 11.00 15.52 -6.57
CA HIS A 56 12.11 14.67 -7.01
C HIS A 56 12.16 13.31 -6.28
N ARG A 57 11.11 12.94 -5.56
CA ARG A 57 11.06 11.78 -4.65
C ARG A 57 10.10 10.74 -5.23
N SER A 58 10.52 9.48 -5.18
CA SER A 58 9.68 8.35 -5.56
C SER A 58 8.37 8.32 -4.74
N SER A 59 7.36 7.64 -5.27
CA SER A 59 6.11 7.35 -4.56
C SER A 59 6.37 6.71 -3.19
N ILE A 60 5.50 6.99 -2.23
CA ILE A 60 5.52 6.31 -0.93
C ILE A 60 4.68 5.05 -1.06
N HIS A 61 5.32 3.92 -0.85
CA HIS A 61 4.72 2.60 -0.98
C HIS A 61 3.79 2.29 0.19
N ALA A 62 2.77 1.45 -0.04
CA ALA A 62 1.81 1.06 0.99
C ALA A 62 2.53 0.34 2.15
N GLU A 63 3.49 -0.51 1.79
CA GLU A 63 4.36 -1.26 2.69
C GLU A 63 5.14 -0.34 3.65
N GLN A 64 5.64 0.80 3.14
CA GLN A 64 6.38 1.77 3.94
C GLN A 64 5.47 2.41 5.00
N ARG A 65 4.25 2.81 4.60
CA ARG A 65 3.27 3.40 5.54
C ARG A 65 2.80 2.38 6.58
N ALA A 66 2.56 1.15 6.15
CA ALA A 66 2.21 0.07 7.06
C ALA A 66 3.33 -0.21 8.06
N LEU A 67 4.59 -0.27 7.60
CA LEU A 67 5.75 -0.45 8.46
C LEU A 67 5.91 0.69 9.48
N GLU A 68 5.69 1.96 9.09
CA GLU A 68 5.70 3.08 10.02
C GLU A 68 4.69 2.89 11.16
N TYR A 69 3.49 2.38 10.84
CA TYR A 69 2.48 2.07 11.84
C TYR A 69 2.90 0.92 12.74
N LEU A 70 3.41 -0.18 12.18
CA LEU A 70 3.90 -1.34 12.94
C LEU A 70 5.00 -0.92 13.91
N ARG A 71 5.94 -0.07 13.47
CA ARG A 71 7.03 0.44 14.31
C ARG A 71 6.54 1.30 15.46
N LYS A 72 5.52 2.15 15.24
CA LYS A 72 4.87 2.91 16.32
C LYS A 72 4.23 2.00 17.36
N HIS A 73 3.73 0.83 16.92
CA HIS A 73 3.07 -0.16 17.75
C HIS A 73 3.91 -1.41 17.99
N LYS A 74 5.26 -1.28 18.07
CA LYS A 74 6.21 -2.41 18.19
C LYS A 74 5.92 -3.42 19.31
N LYS A 75 5.18 -3.01 20.35
CA LYS A 75 4.77 -3.89 21.46
C LYS A 75 3.68 -4.90 21.05
N ASN A 76 2.92 -4.61 19.99
CA ASN A 76 1.83 -5.46 19.53
C ASN A 76 2.31 -6.39 18.39
N ARG A 77 2.66 -7.63 18.76
CA ARG A 77 3.08 -8.69 17.81
C ARG A 77 1.90 -9.39 17.10
N ASN A 78 0.69 -8.92 17.33
CA ASN A 78 -0.52 -9.49 16.72
C ASN A 78 -0.94 -8.75 15.44
N LEU A 79 -0.18 -7.74 15.03
CA LEU A 79 -0.49 -6.94 13.86
C LEU A 79 0.00 -7.63 12.60
N GLN A 80 -0.91 -7.79 11.64
CA GLN A 80 -0.63 -8.25 10.29
C GLN A 80 -1.02 -7.16 9.31
N VAL A 81 -0.31 -7.07 8.20
CA VAL A 81 -0.52 -6.12 7.11
C VAL A 81 -1.03 -6.88 5.91
N TYR A 82 -2.10 -6.40 5.30
CA TYR A 82 -2.64 -6.92 4.06
C TYR A 82 -2.51 -5.83 3.00
N ILE A 83 -1.93 -6.15 1.85
CA ILE A 83 -1.77 -5.23 0.73
C ILE A 83 -2.42 -5.78 -0.54
N TRP A 84 -3.03 -4.90 -1.34
CA TRP A 84 -3.67 -5.29 -2.61
C TRP A 84 -3.88 -4.10 -3.54
N ARG A 85 -4.30 -4.37 -4.77
CA ARG A 85 -4.78 -3.36 -5.73
C ARG A 85 -6.20 -3.70 -6.18
N TRP A 86 -6.92 -2.70 -6.68
CA TRP A 86 -8.17 -2.95 -7.40
C TRP A 86 -7.87 -3.12 -8.89
N ASN A 87 -8.50 -4.11 -9.52
CA ASN A 87 -8.53 -4.16 -10.99
C ASN A 87 -9.64 -3.24 -11.52
N LYS A 88 -9.73 -3.11 -12.86
CA LYS A 88 -10.74 -2.26 -13.52
C LYS A 88 -12.18 -2.71 -13.26
N CYS A 89 -12.38 -3.99 -12.92
CA CYS A 89 -13.67 -4.58 -12.60
C CYS A 89 -14.02 -4.45 -11.11
N GLY A 90 -13.16 -3.83 -10.29
CA GLY A 90 -13.37 -3.69 -8.84
C GLY A 90 -13.01 -4.95 -8.04
N GLU A 91 -12.33 -5.92 -8.64
CA GLU A 91 -11.89 -7.13 -7.97
C GLU A 91 -10.50 -6.92 -7.34
N ILE A 92 -10.22 -7.70 -6.29
CA ILE A 92 -8.92 -7.69 -5.62
C ILE A 92 -7.87 -8.31 -6.54
N LYS A 93 -6.80 -7.55 -6.79
CA LYS A 93 -5.60 -8.01 -7.50
C LYS A 93 -4.44 -8.11 -6.52
N SER A 94 -3.74 -9.24 -6.57
CA SER A 94 -2.53 -9.46 -5.77
C SER A 94 -1.46 -8.40 -6.05
N THR A 95 -0.69 -8.07 -5.01
CA THR A 95 0.46 -7.18 -5.14
C THR A 95 1.57 -7.63 -4.19
N TYR A 96 2.78 -7.69 -4.73
CA TYR A 96 3.95 -8.13 -3.99
C TYR A 96 4.85 -6.94 -3.65
N CYS A 97 5.64 -7.10 -2.59
CA CYS A 97 6.59 -6.09 -2.17
C CYS A 97 7.71 -5.94 -3.21
N CYS A 98 7.99 -4.70 -3.60
CA CYS A 98 9.17 -4.43 -4.44
C CYS A 98 10.48 -4.65 -3.66
N LEU A 99 11.61 -4.79 -4.36
CA LEU A 99 12.92 -5.08 -3.76
C LEU A 99 13.25 -4.16 -2.57
N SER A 100 13.05 -2.85 -2.74
CA SER A 100 13.34 -1.87 -1.68
C SER A 100 12.46 -2.03 -0.44
N CYS A 101 11.17 -2.36 -0.63
CA CYS A 101 10.25 -2.60 0.48
C CYS A 101 10.55 -3.93 1.15
N SER A 102 10.82 -4.98 0.38
CA SER A 102 11.22 -6.30 0.89
C SER A 102 12.48 -6.23 1.77
N GLN A 103 13.51 -5.50 1.32
CA GLN A 103 14.72 -5.25 2.13
C GLN A 103 14.40 -4.51 3.42
N LEU A 104 13.54 -3.49 3.36
CA LEU A 104 13.16 -2.70 4.53
C LEU A 104 12.38 -3.54 5.54
N ILE A 105 11.41 -4.33 5.08
CA ILE A 105 10.58 -5.20 5.94
C ILE A 105 11.46 -6.24 6.63
N LYS A 106 12.33 -6.93 5.89
CA LYS A 106 13.29 -7.91 6.42
C LYS A 106 14.22 -7.27 7.46
N LYS A 107 14.72 -6.06 7.18
CA LYS A 107 15.58 -5.31 8.12
C LYS A 107 14.93 -5.08 9.48
N TYR A 108 13.60 -4.92 9.53
CA TYR A 108 12.86 -4.68 10.77
C TYR A 108 12.17 -5.93 11.35
N GLY A 109 12.34 -7.11 10.75
CA GLY A 109 11.81 -8.37 11.29
C GLY A 109 10.30 -8.57 11.12
N TYR A 110 9.70 -8.01 10.05
CA TYR A 110 8.26 -8.11 9.76
C TYR A 110 7.95 -8.96 8.52
N GLU A 111 8.89 -9.78 8.06
CA GLU A 111 8.79 -10.58 6.84
C GLU A 111 7.63 -11.59 6.86
N ASN A 112 7.16 -12.00 8.04
CA ASN A 112 6.06 -12.95 8.22
C ASN A 112 4.72 -12.28 8.53
N ASP A 113 4.67 -10.95 8.51
CA ASP A 113 3.49 -10.18 8.91
C ASP A 113 2.86 -9.40 7.74
N ILE A 114 3.38 -9.51 6.51
CA ILE A 114 2.83 -8.81 5.35
C ILE A 114 2.29 -9.81 4.33
N PHE A 115 1.02 -9.65 3.97
CA PHE A 115 0.26 -10.57 3.15
C PHE A 115 -0.39 -9.85 1.96
N THR A 116 -0.70 -10.62 0.92
CA THR A 116 -1.55 -10.22 -0.21
C THR A 116 -2.59 -11.30 -0.45
N PHE A 117 -3.61 -10.97 -1.23
CA PHE A 117 -4.64 -11.91 -1.64
C PHE A 117 -4.32 -12.45 -3.03
N ASP A 118 -4.24 -13.77 -3.18
CA ASP A 118 -4.20 -14.45 -4.46
C ASP A 118 -5.43 -15.34 -4.59
N LYS A 119 -6.38 -14.88 -5.42
CA LYS A 119 -7.73 -15.46 -5.52
C LYS A 119 -8.39 -15.50 -4.13
N GLU A 120 -8.63 -16.70 -3.59
CA GLU A 120 -9.24 -16.93 -2.28
C GLU A 120 -8.21 -17.14 -1.16
N ASN A 121 -6.92 -17.15 -1.50
CA ASN A 121 -5.85 -17.43 -0.55
C ASN A 121 -5.17 -16.16 -0.04
N ILE A 122 -4.84 -16.18 1.25
CA ILE A 122 -3.96 -15.20 1.86
C ILE A 122 -2.54 -15.76 1.79
N ILE A 123 -1.67 -15.07 1.06
CA ILE A 123 -0.28 -15.48 0.86
C ILE A 123 0.67 -14.37 1.31
N ASN A 124 1.94 -14.71 1.57
CA ASN A 124 2.94 -13.71 1.93
C ASN A 124 3.20 -12.76 0.74
N ALA A 125 3.28 -11.46 1.01
CA ALA A 125 3.54 -10.46 -0.01
C ALA A 125 5.04 -10.33 -0.36
N LEU A 126 5.93 -10.86 0.48
CA LEU A 126 7.36 -10.94 0.18
C LEU A 126 7.62 -12.21 -0.63
N VAL A 127 8.23 -12.01 -1.80
CA VAL A 127 8.69 -13.08 -2.69
C VAL A 127 10.21 -13.07 -2.75
N ASP A 128 10.81 -14.21 -3.11
CA ASP A 128 12.28 -14.37 -3.14
C ASP A 128 12.97 -13.48 -4.17
N ASN A 129 12.32 -13.31 -5.33
CA ASN A 129 12.79 -12.46 -6.43
C ASN A 129 11.85 -11.28 -6.64
N PRO A 130 11.87 -10.27 -5.75
CA PRO A 130 10.95 -9.14 -5.83
C PRO A 130 11.34 -8.19 -6.97
N GLU A 131 10.33 -7.66 -7.66
CA GLU A 131 10.56 -6.71 -8.74
C GLU A 131 11.15 -5.38 -8.23
N LEU A 132 11.94 -4.73 -9.09
CA LEU A 132 12.36 -3.34 -8.87
C LEU A 132 11.15 -2.41 -8.91
N SER A 133 11.16 -1.37 -8.07
CA SER A 133 10.12 -0.36 -8.11
C SER A 133 10.14 0.38 -9.45
N LEU A 134 8.98 0.80 -9.95
CA LEU A 134 8.85 1.51 -11.22
C LEU A 134 9.73 2.77 -11.26
N ALA A 135 9.76 3.53 -10.16
CA ALA A 135 10.60 4.72 -10.05
C ALA A 135 12.10 4.39 -10.16
N TYR A 136 12.54 3.24 -9.64
CA TYR A 136 13.93 2.80 -9.78
C TYR A 136 14.23 2.42 -11.23
N LYS A 137 13.32 1.68 -11.88
CA LYS A 137 13.47 1.32 -13.29
C LYS A 137 13.60 2.55 -14.19
N ILE A 138 12.74 3.56 -13.98
CA ILE A 138 12.78 4.83 -14.72
C ILE A 138 14.07 5.59 -14.46
N LYS A 139 14.52 5.69 -13.20
CA LYS A 139 15.70 6.49 -12.83
C LYS A 139 16.99 6.01 -13.51
N TYR A 140 17.10 4.71 -13.77
CA TYR A 140 18.30 4.07 -14.31
C TYR A 140 18.09 3.57 -15.75
N ASP A 141 17.04 4.03 -16.43
CA ASP A 141 16.68 3.61 -17.79
C ASP A 141 16.66 2.08 -17.98
N LEU A 142 16.20 1.36 -16.96
CA LEU A 142 16.13 -0.10 -16.93
C LEU A 142 14.81 -0.63 -17.53
N THR A 143 14.06 0.20 -18.25
CA THR A 143 12.80 -0.19 -18.90
C THR A 143 12.81 0.14 -20.39
N HIS A 144 13.02 -0.92 -21.18
CA HIS A 144 12.22 -1.27 -22.35
C HIS A 144 11.56 -2.62 -22.09
#